data_AF-A0A1I7W2X9-F1
#
_entry.id   AF-A0A1I7W2X9-F1
#
_cell.length_a   1.000
_cell.length_b   1.000
_cell.length_c   1.000
_cell.angle_alpha   90.00
_cell.angle_beta   90.00
_cell.angle_gamma   90.00
#
_symmetry.space_group_name_H-M   'P 1'
#
loop_
_entity.id
_entity.type
_entity.pdbx_description
1 polymer ?
#
loop_
_entity_poly.entity_id
_entity_poly.type
_entity_poly.pdbx_seq_one_letter_code
_entity_poly.pdbx_strand_id
1 'polypeptide(L)'
;MKEEGKPKADMQKKIFDYYESLTGDEKKEASEKLREGCRALLKQIVGDEKMAELKQMKDSGVGIEELIAKVDHMLEHVTDEPKKEKIQEYGPACRKIYGDRHKRDHHEHNLDEYFRTHLSWLTDIQKDEIRKMKEEGKPKADMQKKIFDYYESLTGDEKKEASEKLREGCRALLKQIVGDEKMAELKQMKDSGVGIEELIAKVDHMLEHVTDEPKKEKIQEYGPACRKIYGIDISGIIMNTIWMSTSERI
;
A
#
# COMPACT_ATOMS: atom_id res chain seq x y z
N MET A 1 -24.22 -12.63 30.26
CA MET A 1 -23.73 -11.23 30.48
C MET A 1 -24.85 -10.19 30.43
N LYS A 2 -25.63 -10.07 29.35
CA LYS A 2 -26.79 -9.16 29.30
C LYS A 2 -27.90 -9.56 30.28
N GLU A 3 -28.17 -10.86 30.38
CA GLU A 3 -29.14 -11.42 31.34
C GLU A 3 -28.61 -11.44 32.78
N GLU A 4 -27.30 -11.24 32.97
CA GLU A 4 -26.65 -11.17 34.30
C GLU A 4 -26.55 -9.73 34.82
N GLY A 5 -27.14 -8.74 34.12
CA GLY A 5 -27.10 -7.33 34.53
C GLY A 5 -25.71 -6.68 34.46
N LYS A 6 -24.75 -7.29 33.77
CA LYS A 6 -23.39 -6.73 33.68
C LYS A 6 -23.36 -5.42 32.89
N PRO A 7 -22.49 -4.46 33.26
CA PRO A 7 -22.32 -3.21 32.53
C PRO A 7 -22.08 -3.45 31.03
N LYS A 8 -22.69 -2.60 30.21
CA LYS A 8 -22.57 -2.64 28.75
C LYS A 8 -21.12 -2.48 28.27
N ALA A 9 -20.33 -1.69 28.99
CA ALA A 9 -18.88 -1.53 28.78
C ALA A 9 -18.12 -2.85 28.93
N ASP A 10 -18.48 -3.71 29.88
CA ASP A 10 -17.83 -5.02 30.08
C ASP A 10 -18.15 -5.97 28.92
N MET A 11 -19.38 -5.89 28.39
CA MET A 11 -19.76 -6.65 27.21
C MET A 11 -19.01 -6.18 25.96
N GLN A 12 -18.91 -4.85 25.76
CA GLN A 12 -18.14 -4.26 24.66
C GLN A 12 -16.67 -4.65 24.72
N LYS A 13 -16.05 -4.54 25.90
CA LYS A 13 -14.67 -4.95 26.12
C LYS A 13 -14.46 -6.41 25.72
N LYS A 14 -15.32 -7.31 26.21
CA LYS A 14 -15.22 -8.73 25.89
C LYS A 14 -15.42 -9.05 24.40
N ILE A 15 -16.35 -8.34 23.72
CA ILE A 15 -16.53 -8.45 22.27
C ILE A 15 -15.25 -8.03 21.53
N PHE A 16 -14.60 -6.96 21.98
CA PHE A 16 -13.34 -6.51 21.40
C PHE A 16 -12.19 -7.49 21.66
N ASP A 17 -12.10 -8.04 22.87
CA ASP A 17 -11.08 -9.05 23.20
C ASP A 17 -11.22 -10.27 22.27
N TYR A 18 -12.46 -10.74 22.02
CA TYR A 18 -12.71 -11.81 21.04
C TYR A 18 -12.33 -11.40 19.62
N TYR A 19 -12.74 -10.21 19.18
CA TYR A 19 -12.38 -9.69 17.85
C TYR A 19 -10.86 -9.59 17.65
N GLU A 20 -10.12 -9.17 18.68
CA GLU A 20 -8.67 -9.08 18.63
C GLU A 20 -8.01 -10.44 18.48
N SER A 21 -8.54 -11.48 19.14
CA SER A 21 -8.04 -12.85 19.04
C SER A 21 -8.33 -13.55 17.70
N LEU A 22 -9.26 -13.03 16.89
CA LEU A 22 -9.52 -13.60 15.56
C LEU A 22 -8.32 -13.40 14.63
N THR A 23 -8.21 -14.27 13.64
CA THR A 23 -7.22 -14.16 12.56
C THR A 23 -7.86 -14.55 11.22
N GLY A 24 -7.15 -14.37 10.10
CA GLY A 24 -7.61 -14.81 8.78
C GLY A 24 -8.99 -14.32 8.36
N ASP A 25 -9.76 -15.20 7.74
CA ASP A 25 -11.10 -14.92 7.19
C ASP A 25 -12.13 -14.57 8.27
N GLU A 26 -12.05 -15.19 9.45
CA GLU A 26 -12.97 -14.90 10.57
C GLU A 26 -12.82 -13.46 11.05
N LYS A 27 -11.58 -12.96 11.15
CA LYS A 27 -11.33 -11.55 11.50
C LYS A 27 -11.81 -10.62 10.42
N LYS A 28 -11.72 -11.01 9.14
CA LYS A 28 -12.21 -10.21 8.02
C LYS A 28 -13.73 -10.08 8.08
N GLU A 29 -14.45 -11.18 8.24
CA GLU A 29 -15.92 -11.17 8.35
C GLU A 29 -16.39 -10.37 9.58
N ALA A 30 -15.75 -10.57 10.73
CA ALA A 30 -16.05 -9.81 11.94
C ALA A 30 -15.79 -8.30 11.74
N SER A 31 -14.71 -7.93 11.06
CA SER A 31 -14.39 -6.53 10.73
C SER A 31 -15.48 -5.91 9.85
N GLU A 32 -15.96 -6.63 8.84
CA GLU A 32 -17.00 -6.14 7.92
C GLU A 32 -18.31 -5.88 8.67
N LYS A 33 -18.78 -6.84 9.47
CA LYS A 33 -19.98 -6.70 10.29
C LYS A 33 -19.88 -5.54 11.30
N LEU A 34 -18.75 -5.41 11.98
CA LEU A 34 -18.52 -4.32 12.93
C LEU A 34 -18.48 -2.95 12.22
N ARG A 35 -17.93 -2.87 11.01
CA ARG A 35 -17.92 -1.63 10.21
C ARG A 35 -19.32 -1.23 9.76
N GLU A 36 -20.17 -2.18 9.40
CA GLU A 36 -21.58 -1.93 9.10
C GLU A 36 -22.30 -1.33 10.31
N GLY A 37 -22.09 -1.91 11.50
CA GLY A 37 -22.60 -1.36 12.76
C GLY A 37 -22.13 0.08 13.01
N CYS A 38 -20.84 0.35 12.85
CA CYS A 38 -20.29 1.70 13.00
C CYS A 38 -20.84 2.69 11.94
N ARG A 39 -21.05 2.25 10.69
CA ARG A 39 -21.67 3.07 9.64
C ARG A 39 -23.11 3.42 9.97
N ALA A 40 -23.89 2.44 10.44
CA ALA A 40 -25.26 2.66 10.86
C ALA A 40 -25.33 3.62 12.05
N LEU A 41 -24.41 3.48 13.02
CA LEU A 41 -24.32 4.38 14.17
C LEU A 41 -23.95 5.80 13.75
N LEU A 42 -22.93 5.97 12.91
CA LEU A 42 -22.53 7.28 12.41
C LEU A 42 -23.69 7.95 11.68
N LYS A 43 -24.40 7.22 10.82
CA LYS A 43 -25.61 7.70 10.15
C LYS A 43 -26.69 8.18 11.13
N GLN A 44 -26.92 7.47 12.24
CA GLN A 44 -27.87 7.93 13.27
C GLN A 44 -27.43 9.24 13.94
N ILE A 45 -26.12 9.48 14.04
CA ILE A 45 -25.55 10.67 14.67
C ILE A 45 -25.61 11.86 13.70
N VAL A 46 -24.97 11.73 12.54
CA VAL A 46 -24.74 12.85 11.60
C VAL A 46 -25.80 13.00 10.51
N GLY A 47 -26.67 11.99 10.34
CA GLY A 47 -27.75 12.00 9.35
C GLY A 47 -27.31 11.62 7.93
N ASP A 48 -28.29 11.47 7.04
CA ASP A 48 -28.09 11.00 5.67
C ASP A 48 -27.29 11.96 4.79
N GLU A 49 -27.49 13.27 4.95
CA GLU A 49 -26.80 14.30 4.17
C GLU A 49 -25.29 14.22 4.39
N LYS A 50 -24.86 14.16 5.66
CA LYS A 50 -23.43 14.04 6.02
C LYS A 50 -22.83 12.69 5.63
N MET A 51 -23.62 11.62 5.66
CA MET A 51 -23.19 10.33 5.13
C MET A 51 -23.01 10.35 3.61
N ALA A 52 -23.87 11.07 2.87
CA ALA A 52 -23.72 11.24 1.43
C ALA A 52 -22.46 12.05 1.09
N GLU A 53 -22.18 13.12 1.86
CA GLU A 53 -20.96 13.92 1.75
C GLU A 53 -19.69 13.05 1.94
N LEU A 54 -19.65 12.24 3.02
CA LEU A 54 -18.54 11.32 3.28
C LEU A 54 -18.39 10.25 2.18
N LYS A 55 -19.51 9.75 1.63
CA LYS A 55 -19.50 8.80 0.52
C LYS A 55 -18.91 9.46 -0.73
N GLN A 56 -19.32 10.68 -1.05
CA GLN A 56 -18.80 11.42 -2.19
C GLN A 56 -17.30 11.69 -2.06
N MET A 57 -16.82 12.09 -0.87
CA MET A 57 -15.39 12.28 -0.61
C MET A 57 -14.61 10.98 -0.83
N LYS A 58 -15.12 9.86 -0.31
CA LYS A 58 -14.53 8.54 -0.52
C LYS A 58 -14.50 8.14 -2.00
N ASP A 59 -15.60 8.32 -2.72
CA ASP A 59 -15.73 7.95 -4.13
C ASP A 59 -14.86 8.86 -5.03
N SER A 60 -14.57 10.08 -4.59
CA SER A 60 -13.65 11.03 -5.24
C SER A 60 -12.17 10.73 -4.95
N GLY A 61 -11.86 9.70 -4.15
CA GLY A 61 -10.50 9.30 -3.84
C GLY A 61 -9.79 10.15 -2.79
N VAL A 62 -10.54 10.89 -1.96
CA VAL A 62 -9.98 11.68 -0.85
C VAL A 62 -9.21 10.77 0.11
N GLY A 63 -8.06 11.26 0.58
CA GLY A 63 -7.22 10.56 1.54
C GLY A 63 -7.98 10.27 2.84
N ILE A 64 -7.68 9.14 3.46
CA ILE A 64 -8.45 8.75 4.66
C ILE A 64 -8.18 9.63 5.87
N GLU A 65 -6.99 10.23 6.01
CA GLU A 65 -6.76 11.21 7.08
C GLU A 65 -7.73 12.39 6.96
N GLU A 66 -8.03 12.80 5.73
CA GLU A 66 -9.00 13.85 5.45
C GLU A 66 -10.45 13.38 5.68
N LEU A 67 -10.78 12.11 5.38
CA LEU A 67 -12.07 11.52 5.77
C LEU A 67 -12.24 11.43 7.29
N ILE A 68 -11.17 11.08 8.03
CA ILE A 68 -11.17 11.00 9.49
C ILE A 68 -11.36 12.40 10.06
N ALA A 69 -10.59 13.39 9.58
CA ALA A 69 -10.72 14.79 9.99
C ALA A 69 -12.14 15.31 9.70
N LYS A 70 -12.74 14.92 8.58
CA LYS A 70 -14.12 15.29 8.26
C LYS A 70 -15.13 14.67 9.23
N VAL A 71 -14.99 13.39 9.55
CA VAL A 71 -15.84 12.73 10.56
C VAL A 71 -15.67 13.42 11.91
N ASP A 72 -14.44 13.73 12.32
CA ASP A 72 -14.16 14.39 13.60
C ASP A 72 -14.82 15.76 13.68
N HIS A 73 -14.66 16.57 12.63
CA HIS A 73 -15.35 17.85 12.50
C HIS A 73 -16.88 17.68 12.55
N MET A 74 -17.46 16.67 11.90
CA MET A 74 -18.90 16.41 11.97
C MET A 74 -19.36 16.06 13.38
N LEU A 75 -18.56 15.28 14.13
CA LEU A 75 -18.89 14.85 15.49
C LEU A 75 -18.74 15.97 16.52
N GLU A 76 -17.79 16.89 16.35
CA GLU A 76 -17.61 18.07 17.22
C GLU A 76 -18.83 19.00 17.22
N HIS A 77 -19.54 19.08 16.10
CA HIS A 77 -20.74 19.92 15.94
C HIS A 77 -22.04 19.25 16.42
N VAL A 78 -21.97 18.03 16.96
CA VAL A 78 -23.13 17.33 17.51
C VAL A 78 -23.47 17.91 18.87
N THR A 79 -24.61 18.58 18.98
CA THR A 79 -25.09 19.18 20.23
C THR A 79 -26.08 18.32 21.01
N ASP A 80 -26.66 17.30 20.37
CA ASP A 80 -27.64 16.38 20.97
C ASP A 80 -26.95 15.43 21.97
N GLU A 81 -27.37 15.50 23.24
CA GLU A 81 -26.74 14.74 24.34
C GLU A 81 -26.83 13.21 24.16
N PRO A 82 -27.98 12.61 23.81
CA PRO A 82 -28.05 11.18 23.48
C PRO A 82 -27.09 10.75 22.37
N LYS A 83 -26.87 11.60 21.36
CA LYS A 83 -25.88 11.34 20.31
C LYS A 83 -24.45 11.49 20.81
N LYS A 84 -24.15 12.48 21.68
CA LYS A 84 -22.84 12.63 22.31
C LYS A 84 -22.46 11.43 23.16
N GLU A 85 -23.41 10.89 23.94
CA GLU A 85 -23.19 9.66 24.71
C GLU A 85 -22.81 8.50 23.79
N LYS A 86 -23.50 8.34 22.66
CA LYS A 86 -23.14 7.32 21.65
C LYS A 86 -21.74 7.54 21.06
N ILE A 87 -21.34 8.79 20.82
CA ILE A 87 -19.99 9.12 20.34
C ILE A 87 -18.94 8.70 21.37
N GLN A 88 -19.14 9.04 22.64
CA GLN A 88 -18.22 8.68 23.71
C GLN A 88 -18.17 7.17 23.93
N GLU A 89 -19.32 6.49 23.89
CA GLU A 89 -19.44 5.07 24.17
C GLU A 89 -18.84 4.20 23.05
N TYR A 90 -19.09 4.53 21.78
CA TYR A 90 -18.71 3.69 20.64
C TYR A 90 -17.62 4.28 19.75
N GLY A 91 -17.33 5.57 19.86
CA GLY A 91 -16.34 6.26 19.05
C GLY A 91 -14.96 5.61 19.08
N PRO A 92 -14.36 5.34 20.26
CA PRO A 92 -13.06 4.70 20.36
C PRO A 92 -13.01 3.32 19.68
N ALA A 93 -14.05 2.51 19.89
CA ALA A 93 -14.22 1.21 19.27
C ALA A 93 -14.30 1.30 17.73
N CYS A 94 -15.14 2.20 17.22
CA CYS A 94 -15.27 2.41 15.77
C CYS A 94 -13.98 2.96 15.16
N ARG A 95 -13.30 3.90 15.82
CA ARG A 95 -11.98 4.39 15.39
C ARG A 95 -10.97 3.24 15.32
N LYS A 96 -10.98 2.30 16.25
CA LYS A 96 -10.11 1.12 16.22
C LYS A 96 -10.43 0.19 15.05
N ILE A 97 -11.71 -0.10 14.79
CA ILE A 97 -12.16 -0.95 13.66
C ILE A 97 -11.79 -0.34 12.30
N TYR A 98 -11.89 0.98 12.16
CA TYR A 98 -11.43 1.69 10.96
C TYR A 98 -9.90 1.87 10.95
N GLY A 99 -9.27 2.05 12.10
CA GLY A 99 -7.81 2.08 12.31
C GLY A 99 -7.09 0.80 11.91
N ASP A 100 -7.68 -0.37 12.21
CA ASP A 100 -7.18 -1.67 11.77
C ASP A 100 -7.21 -1.82 10.24
N ARG A 101 -8.08 -1.07 9.57
CA ARG A 101 -8.03 -0.92 8.11
C ARG A 101 -6.79 -0.15 7.69
N HIS A 102 -6.34 0.87 8.41
CA HIS A 102 -5.14 1.65 8.06
C HIS A 102 -3.83 0.86 8.14
N LYS A 103 -3.75 -0.17 8.99
CA LYS A 103 -2.65 -1.14 8.93
C LYS A 103 -2.72 -2.08 7.72
N ARG A 104 -3.84 -2.14 7.01
CA ARG A 104 -4.07 -3.02 5.84
C ARG A 104 -4.25 -2.24 4.52
N ASP A 105 -4.70 -0.98 4.56
CA ASP A 105 -5.06 -0.15 3.40
C ASP A 105 -4.05 0.98 3.12
N HIS A 106 -3.12 1.31 4.04
CA HIS A 106 -1.93 2.08 3.66
C HIS A 106 -0.89 1.12 3.06
N HIS A 107 -0.99 0.90 1.75
CA HIS A 107 0.09 0.39 0.90
C HIS A 107 0.72 -0.96 1.26
N GLU A 108 -0.09 -1.99 1.49
CA GLU A 108 0.25 -3.29 0.94
C GLU A 108 -0.71 -3.58 -0.21
N HIS A 109 -0.22 -3.49 -1.45
CA HIS A 109 -0.68 -4.45 -2.44
C HIS A 109 -0.69 -5.81 -1.75
N ASN A 110 -1.86 -6.46 -1.68
CA ASN A 110 -1.93 -7.76 -1.04
C ASN A 110 -0.85 -8.62 -1.72
N LEU A 111 0.01 -9.25 -0.92
CA LEU A 111 1.07 -10.10 -1.44
C LEU A 111 0.50 -11.12 -2.45
N ASP A 112 -0.75 -11.57 -2.23
CA ASP A 112 -1.50 -12.39 -3.18
C ASP A 112 -1.86 -11.71 -4.52
N GLU A 113 -2.10 -10.40 -4.53
CA GLU A 113 -2.30 -9.65 -5.78
C GLU A 113 -1.02 -9.65 -6.61
N TYR A 114 0.14 -9.46 -5.97
CA TYR A 114 1.42 -9.59 -6.66
C TYR A 114 1.64 -11.01 -7.18
N PHE A 115 1.32 -12.04 -6.39
CA PHE A 115 1.40 -13.44 -6.83
C PHE A 115 0.49 -13.79 -8.01
N ARG A 116 -0.59 -13.05 -8.22
CA ARG A 116 -1.48 -13.24 -9.38
C ARG A 116 -1.05 -12.42 -10.59
N THR A 117 -0.19 -11.42 -10.42
CA THR A 117 0.19 -10.46 -11.44
C THR A 117 1.69 -10.53 -11.73
N HIS A 118 2.48 -9.63 -11.16
CA HIS A 118 3.90 -9.43 -11.48
C HIS A 118 4.82 -10.54 -10.93
N LEU A 119 4.31 -11.36 -10.00
CA LEU A 119 4.98 -12.51 -9.39
C LEU A 119 4.27 -13.84 -9.72
N SER A 120 3.48 -13.88 -10.81
CA SER A 120 2.78 -15.10 -11.24
C SER A 120 3.71 -16.25 -11.60
N TRP A 121 4.94 -15.93 -11.99
CA TRP A 121 6.00 -16.86 -12.37
C TRP A 121 6.59 -17.65 -11.19
N LEU A 122 6.30 -17.25 -9.94
CA LEU A 122 6.67 -18.04 -8.77
C LEU A 122 5.85 -19.33 -8.70
N THR A 123 6.47 -20.42 -8.28
CA THR A 123 5.74 -21.67 -7.96
C THR A 123 4.90 -21.49 -6.70
N ASP A 124 3.89 -22.34 -6.50
CA ASP A 124 3.04 -22.28 -5.30
C ASP A 124 3.84 -22.50 -4.01
N ILE A 125 4.86 -23.37 -4.06
CA ILE A 125 5.78 -23.60 -2.94
C ILE A 125 6.56 -22.32 -2.61
N GLN A 126 7.07 -21.61 -3.62
CA GLN A 126 7.79 -20.35 -3.42
C GLN A 126 6.85 -19.26 -2.88
N LYS A 127 5.61 -19.18 -3.38
CA LYS A 127 4.60 -18.24 -2.88
C LYS A 127 4.30 -18.51 -1.40
N ASP A 128 4.12 -19.77 -1.01
CA ASP A 128 3.88 -20.15 0.39
C ASP A 128 5.07 -19.83 1.30
N GLU A 129 6.30 -19.99 0.82
CA GLU A 129 7.49 -19.59 1.58
C GLU A 129 7.50 -18.08 1.84
N ILE A 130 7.17 -17.26 0.84
CA ILE A 130 7.07 -15.81 1.02
C ILE A 130 5.89 -15.41 1.93
N ARG A 131 4.74 -16.11 1.85
CA ARG A 131 3.62 -15.90 2.79
C ARG A 131 4.05 -16.17 4.23
N LYS A 132 4.73 -17.28 4.46
CA LYS A 132 5.24 -17.65 5.78
C LYS A 132 6.22 -16.61 6.31
N MET A 133 7.11 -16.08 5.48
CA MET A 133 8.01 -14.98 5.87
C MET A 133 7.22 -13.75 6.33
N LYS A 134 6.13 -13.40 5.63
CA LYS A 134 5.25 -12.29 6.02
C LYS A 134 4.55 -12.57 7.35
N GLU A 135 4.02 -13.77 7.54
CA GLU A 135 3.34 -14.20 8.78
C GLU A 135 4.29 -14.19 9.98
N GLU A 136 5.56 -14.56 9.78
CA GLU A 136 6.62 -14.49 10.78
C GLU A 136 7.12 -13.06 11.05
N GLY A 137 6.58 -12.06 10.35
CA GLY A 137 6.96 -10.65 10.52
C GLY A 137 8.35 -10.32 9.97
N LYS A 138 8.83 -11.09 8.98
CA LYS A 138 10.12 -10.79 8.32
C LYS A 138 10.06 -9.41 7.64
N PRO A 139 11.17 -8.64 7.65
CA PRO A 139 11.29 -7.41 6.89
C PRO A 139 10.95 -7.61 5.40
N LYS A 140 10.28 -6.63 4.80
CA LYS A 140 9.92 -6.66 3.38
C LYS A 140 11.13 -6.77 2.45
N ALA A 141 12.25 -6.18 2.84
CA ALA A 141 13.53 -6.32 2.14
C ALA A 141 14.01 -7.78 2.06
N ASP A 142 13.79 -8.58 3.11
CA ASP A 142 14.16 -10.01 3.13
C ASP A 142 13.27 -10.81 2.17
N MET A 143 11.98 -10.51 2.14
CA MET A 143 11.04 -11.12 1.18
C MET A 143 11.38 -10.74 -0.26
N GLN A 144 11.67 -9.46 -0.52
CA GLN A 144 12.12 -9.00 -1.85
C GLN A 144 13.41 -9.70 -2.28
N LYS A 145 14.40 -9.78 -1.38
CA LYS A 145 15.64 -10.52 -1.64
C LYS A 145 15.35 -11.96 -2.03
N LYS A 146 14.51 -12.65 -1.27
CA LYS A 146 14.14 -14.05 -1.56
C LYS A 146 13.46 -14.21 -2.92
N ILE A 147 12.55 -13.31 -3.29
CA ILE A 147 11.94 -13.28 -4.63
C ILE A 147 13.01 -13.10 -5.71
N PHE A 148 13.98 -12.21 -5.50
CA PHE A 148 15.08 -12.00 -6.43
C PHE A 148 16.02 -13.21 -6.52
N ASP A 149 16.29 -13.91 -5.43
CA ASP A 149 17.08 -15.14 -5.44
C ASP A 149 16.42 -16.21 -6.33
N TYR A 150 15.08 -16.36 -6.26
CA TYR A 150 14.36 -17.24 -7.18
C TYR A 150 14.49 -16.78 -8.63
N TYR A 151 14.30 -15.48 -8.88
CA TYR A 151 14.44 -14.91 -10.23
C TYR A 151 15.84 -15.13 -10.82
N GLU A 152 16.89 -14.99 -10.02
CA GLU A 152 18.27 -15.20 -10.48
C GLU A 152 18.56 -16.65 -10.83
N SER A 153 17.95 -17.59 -10.10
CA SER A 153 18.05 -19.03 -10.36
C SER A 153 17.37 -19.48 -11.66
N LEU A 154 16.43 -18.69 -12.19
CA LEU A 154 15.77 -19.01 -13.46
C LEU A 154 16.73 -18.89 -14.65
N THR A 155 16.50 -19.72 -15.65
CA THR A 155 17.23 -19.70 -16.93
C THR A 155 16.26 -19.86 -18.10
N GLY A 156 16.72 -19.61 -19.33
CA GLY A 156 15.92 -19.84 -20.53
C GLY A 156 14.59 -19.08 -20.55
N ASP A 157 13.53 -19.76 -20.99
CA ASP A 157 12.20 -19.18 -21.18
C ASP A 157 11.54 -18.75 -19.87
N GLU A 158 11.76 -19.49 -18.77
CA GLU A 158 11.22 -19.13 -17.46
C GLU A 158 11.77 -17.78 -16.98
N LYS A 159 13.08 -17.55 -17.18
CA LYS A 159 13.69 -16.25 -16.83
C LYS A 159 13.11 -15.13 -17.68
N LYS A 160 12.88 -15.38 -18.97
CA LYS A 160 12.30 -14.41 -19.89
C LYS A 160 10.88 -14.02 -19.46
N GLU A 161 10.03 -14.99 -19.15
CA GLU A 161 8.68 -14.74 -18.65
C GLU A 161 8.71 -13.94 -17.34
N ALA A 162 9.54 -14.35 -16.39
CA ALA A 162 9.70 -13.64 -15.12
C ALA A 162 10.19 -12.20 -15.33
N SER A 163 11.16 -11.97 -16.23
CA SER A 163 11.63 -10.63 -16.57
C SER A 163 10.50 -9.76 -17.13
N GLU A 164 9.65 -10.29 -18.00
CA GLU A 164 8.52 -9.57 -18.58
C GLU A 164 7.51 -9.17 -17.50
N LYS A 165 7.13 -10.10 -16.62
CA LYS A 165 6.21 -9.85 -15.49
C LYS A 165 6.75 -8.84 -14.50
N LEU A 166 8.03 -8.93 -14.16
CA LEU A 166 8.70 -7.98 -13.27
C LEU A 166 8.81 -6.59 -13.90
N ARG A 167 9.08 -6.49 -15.21
CA ARG A 167 9.08 -5.22 -15.94
C ARG A 167 7.69 -4.57 -15.95
N GLU A 168 6.62 -5.35 -16.12
CA GLU A 168 5.24 -4.86 -16.00
C GLU A 168 5.00 -4.25 -14.62
N GLY A 169 5.45 -4.93 -13.55
CA GLY A 169 5.35 -4.42 -12.18
C GLY A 169 6.08 -3.10 -11.99
N CYS A 170 7.32 -2.99 -12.50
CA CYS A 170 8.08 -1.75 -12.46
C CYS A 170 7.41 -0.61 -13.23
N ARG A 171 6.77 -0.88 -14.38
CA ARG A 171 6.01 0.15 -15.11
C ARG A 171 4.76 0.59 -14.36
N ALA A 172 4.03 -0.36 -13.77
CA ALA A 172 2.85 -0.05 -12.97
C ALA A 172 3.22 0.81 -11.76
N LEU A 173 4.32 0.48 -11.07
CA LEU A 173 4.85 1.26 -9.97
C LEU A 173 5.30 2.66 -10.41
N LEU A 174 6.08 2.75 -11.49
CA LEU A 174 6.52 4.03 -12.03
C LEU A 174 5.31 4.91 -12.38
N LYS A 175 4.29 4.35 -13.03
CA LYS A 175 3.02 5.04 -13.31
C LYS A 175 2.34 5.56 -12.04
N GLN A 176 2.30 4.78 -10.95
CA GLN A 176 1.75 5.26 -9.68
C GLN A 176 2.53 6.45 -9.11
N ILE A 177 3.85 6.49 -9.33
CA ILE A 177 4.73 7.55 -8.83
C ILE A 177 4.58 8.81 -9.67
N VAL A 178 4.84 8.72 -10.98
CA VAL A 178 4.95 9.87 -11.89
C VAL A 178 3.64 10.24 -12.60
N GLY A 179 2.63 9.38 -12.56
CA GLY A 179 1.33 9.59 -13.21
C GLY A 179 1.30 9.23 -14.70
N ASP A 180 0.11 9.29 -15.27
CA ASP A 180 -0.15 8.89 -16.67
C ASP A 180 0.51 9.81 -17.70
N GLU A 181 0.56 11.12 -17.44
CA GLU A 181 1.15 12.09 -18.36
C GLU A 181 2.64 11.81 -18.59
N LYS A 182 3.40 11.59 -17.52
CA LYS A 182 4.82 11.28 -17.58
C LYS A 182 5.10 9.91 -18.19
N MET A 183 4.21 8.94 -17.97
CA MET A 183 4.30 7.65 -18.66
C MET A 183 4.04 7.77 -20.16
N ALA A 184 3.12 8.63 -20.59
CA ALA A 184 2.87 8.90 -22.00
C ALA A 184 4.07 9.57 -22.66
N GLU A 185 4.73 10.53 -21.98
CA GLU A 185 5.96 11.17 -22.43
C GLU A 185 7.09 10.15 -22.63
N LEU A 186 7.34 9.27 -21.65
CA LEU A 186 8.34 8.20 -21.77
C LEU A 186 8.04 7.24 -22.92
N LYS A 187 6.76 6.91 -23.13
CA LYS A 187 6.34 6.07 -24.25
C LYS A 187 6.62 6.76 -25.59
N GLN A 188 6.29 8.04 -25.72
CA GLN A 188 6.56 8.81 -26.94
C GLN A 188 8.06 8.89 -27.25
N MET A 189 8.90 9.10 -26.24
CA MET A 189 10.36 9.10 -26.40
C MET A 189 10.84 7.74 -26.94
N LYS A 190 10.38 6.65 -26.33
CA LYS A 190 10.72 5.30 -26.78
C LYS A 190 10.26 5.05 -28.22
N ASP A 191 9.03 5.41 -28.55
CA ASP A 191 8.45 5.22 -29.89
C ASP A 191 9.15 6.08 -30.95
N SER A 192 9.75 7.20 -30.55
CA SER A 192 10.58 8.07 -31.40
C SER A 192 12.01 7.55 -31.59
N GLY A 193 12.35 6.38 -31.02
CA GLY A 193 13.68 5.77 -31.15
C GLY A 193 14.74 6.38 -30.23
N VAL A 194 14.33 7.11 -29.18
CA VAL A 194 15.25 7.64 -28.18
C VAL A 194 16.04 6.49 -27.52
N GLY A 195 17.35 6.71 -27.34
CA GLY A 195 18.25 5.75 -26.73
C GLY A 195 17.87 5.41 -25.29
N ILE A 196 18.22 4.20 -24.85
CA ILE A 196 17.89 3.73 -23.50
C ILE A 196 18.51 4.62 -22.40
N GLU A 197 19.69 5.17 -22.62
CA GLU A 197 20.38 6.08 -21.68
C GLU A 197 19.60 7.37 -21.45
N GLU A 198 19.03 7.94 -22.51
CA GLU A 198 18.22 9.16 -22.41
C GLU A 198 16.86 8.89 -21.76
N LEU A 199 16.26 7.71 -22.01
CA LEU A 199 15.08 7.26 -21.27
C LEU A 199 15.36 7.09 -19.77
N ILE A 200 16.52 6.54 -19.41
CA ILE A 200 16.95 6.40 -18.01
C ILE A 200 17.12 7.77 -17.37
N ALA A 201 17.85 8.68 -18.01
CA ALA A 201 18.03 10.04 -17.52
C ALA A 201 16.70 10.77 -17.34
N LYS A 202 15.74 10.55 -18.24
CA LYS A 202 14.40 11.12 -18.13
C LYS A 202 13.64 10.57 -16.92
N VAL A 203 13.69 9.24 -16.70
CA VAL A 203 13.09 8.62 -15.51
C VAL A 203 13.73 9.18 -14.24
N ASP A 204 15.05 9.28 -14.19
CA ASP A 204 15.78 9.81 -13.03
C ASP A 204 15.35 11.24 -12.72
N HIS A 205 15.32 12.10 -13.73
CA HIS A 205 14.80 13.46 -13.60
C HIS A 205 13.34 13.49 -13.11
N MET A 206 12.47 12.61 -13.61
CA MET A 206 11.08 12.54 -13.13
C MET A 206 11.00 12.13 -11.65
N LEU A 207 11.86 11.21 -11.21
CA LEU A 207 11.87 10.72 -9.83
C LEU A 207 12.47 11.73 -8.85
N GLU A 208 13.47 12.52 -9.26
CA GLU A 208 14.06 13.59 -8.43
C GLU A 208 13.06 14.70 -8.05
N HIS A 209 12.09 14.96 -8.93
CA HIS A 209 11.06 15.99 -8.71
C HIS A 209 9.84 15.48 -7.92
N VAL A 210 9.85 14.22 -7.47
CA VAL A 210 8.79 13.67 -6.63
C VAL A 210 8.94 14.21 -5.22
N THR A 211 7.98 15.05 -4.79
CA THR A 211 7.97 15.65 -3.44
C THR A 211 7.11 14.90 -2.43
N ASP A 212 6.25 13.99 -2.89
CA ASP A 212 5.37 13.18 -2.06
C ASP A 212 6.16 12.09 -1.32
N GLU A 213 6.15 12.12 0.00
CA GLU A 213 6.94 11.21 0.85
C GLU A 213 6.57 9.72 0.66
N PRO A 214 5.28 9.32 0.64
CA PRO A 214 4.91 7.94 0.32
C PRO A 214 5.45 7.44 -1.03
N LYS A 215 5.49 8.30 -2.05
CA LYS A 215 6.10 7.96 -3.34
C LYS A 215 7.63 7.88 -3.27
N LYS A 216 8.30 8.75 -2.50
CA LYS A 216 9.75 8.66 -2.26
C LYS A 216 10.14 7.36 -1.59
N GLU A 217 9.39 6.91 -0.59
CA GLU A 217 9.60 5.62 0.06
C GLU A 217 9.52 4.49 -0.96
N LYS A 218 8.52 4.49 -1.85
CA LYS A 218 8.41 3.50 -2.94
C LYS A 218 9.61 3.54 -3.89
N ILE A 219 10.13 4.73 -4.22
CA ILE A 219 11.32 4.88 -5.07
C ILE A 219 12.53 4.23 -4.40
N GLN A 220 12.75 4.51 -3.12
CA GLN A 220 13.87 3.95 -2.36
C GLN A 220 13.72 2.43 -2.21
N GLU A 221 12.51 1.96 -1.94
CA GLU A 221 12.20 0.57 -1.67
C GLU A 221 12.33 -0.33 -2.92
N TYR A 222 11.81 0.12 -4.07
CA TYR A 222 11.70 -0.71 -5.27
C TYR A 222 12.62 -0.28 -6.42
N GLY A 223 13.15 0.95 -6.37
CA GLY A 223 14.01 1.51 -7.43
C GLY A 223 15.21 0.63 -7.78
N PRO A 224 16.03 0.20 -6.80
CA PRO A 224 17.18 -0.67 -7.07
C PRO A 224 16.80 -1.98 -7.77
N ALA A 225 15.73 -2.62 -7.29
CA ALA A 225 15.18 -3.83 -7.89
C ALA A 225 14.74 -3.60 -9.35
N CYS A 226 14.03 -2.52 -9.62
CA CYS A 226 13.59 -2.19 -10.97
C CYS A 226 14.76 -1.88 -11.92
N ARG A 227 15.78 -1.14 -11.47
CA ARG A 227 16.99 -0.91 -12.29
C ARG A 227 17.66 -2.22 -12.69
N LYS A 228 17.81 -3.15 -11.73
CA LYS A 228 18.36 -4.49 -11.98
C LYS A 228 17.54 -5.29 -13.00
N ILE A 229 16.21 -5.26 -12.92
CA ILE A 229 15.30 -5.93 -13.88
C ILE A 229 15.46 -5.38 -15.31
N TYR A 230 15.72 -4.09 -15.45
CA TYR A 230 15.98 -3.46 -16.75
C TYR A 230 17.43 -3.65 -17.24
N GLY A 231 18.28 -4.35 -16.48
CA GLY A 231 19.71 -4.48 -16.80
C GLY A 231 20.46 -3.15 -16.71
N ILE A 232 19.89 -2.17 -16.00
CA ILE A 232 20.51 -0.88 -15.72
C ILE A 232 21.41 -1.10 -14.50
N ASP A 233 22.53 -1.78 -14.73
CA ASP A 233 23.48 -2.01 -13.66
C ASP A 233 24.34 -0.76 -13.40
N ILE A 234 24.66 -0.55 -12.13
CA ILE A 234 25.34 0.64 -11.56
C ILE A 234 26.83 0.74 -12.04
N SER A 235 27.24 -0.08 -13.01
CA SER A 235 28.58 -0.03 -13.61
C SER A 235 28.85 1.31 -14.32
N GLY A 236 27.81 2.05 -14.75
CA GLY A 236 27.96 3.40 -15.31
C GLY A 236 28.31 4.48 -14.28
N ILE A 237 27.90 4.33 -13.01
CA ILE A 237 28.22 5.32 -11.96
C ILE A 237 29.64 5.11 -11.45
N ILE A 238 30.08 3.85 -11.31
CA ILE A 238 31.46 3.54 -10.89
C ILE A 238 32.47 3.97 -11.96
N MET A 239 32.16 3.86 -13.25
CA MET A 239 33.07 4.37 -14.28
C MET A 239 33.18 5.91 -14.26
N ASN A 240 32.10 6.65 -13.98
CA ASN A 240 32.18 8.11 -13.80
C ASN A 240 32.90 8.53 -12.50
N THR A 241 32.84 7.75 -11.41
CA THR A 241 33.62 8.07 -10.19
C THR A 241 35.08 7.68 -10.30
N ILE A 242 35.42 6.66 -11.10
CA ILE A 242 36.82 6.28 -11.34
C ILE A 242 37.49 7.25 -12.33
N TRP A 243 36.78 7.71 -13.38
CA TRP A 243 37.34 8.66 -14.35
C TRP A 243 37.42 10.10 -13.83
N MET A 244 36.47 10.57 -13.01
CA MET A 244 36.56 11.92 -12.42
C MET A 244 37.65 12.05 -11.33
N SER A 245 38.12 10.95 -10.75
CA SER A 245 39.18 10.97 -9.72
C SER A 245 40.60 10.86 -10.29
N THR A 246 40.77 10.44 -11.55
CA THR A 246 42.10 10.24 -12.17
C THR A 246 42.50 11.29 -13.21
N SER A 247 41.63 12.24 -13.57
CA SER A 247 41.99 13.31 -14.53
C SER A 247 42.44 14.64 -13.91
N GLU A 248 42.59 14.75 -12.57
CA GLU A 248 43.18 15.91 -11.88
C GLU A 248 44.46 15.55 -11.10
N ARG A 249 45.29 14.69 -11.69
CA ARG A 249 46.66 14.48 -11.20
C ARG A 249 47.67 14.48 -12.35
N ILE A 250 47.81 15.64 -12.99
CA ILE A 250 49.07 16.19 -13.51
C ILE A 250 49.15 17.63 -13.04
#